data_AF-A0A351HRU5-F1
#
_entry.id   AF-A0A351HRU5-F1
#
_cell.length_a   1.000
_cell.length_b   1.000
_cell.length_c   1.000
_cell.angle_alpha   90.00
_cell.angle_beta   90.00
_cell.angle_gamma   90.00
#
_symmetry.space_group_name_H-M   'P 1'
#
loop_
_entity.id
_entity.type
_entity.pdbx_description
1 polymer ?
#
loop_
_entity_poly.entity_id
_entity_poly.type
_entity_poly.pdbx_seq_one_letter_code
_entity_poly.pdbx_strand_id
1 'polypeptide(L)'
;MAKIRDLKNEVNYLIFEIISDCNTFMAFHPAKSEATIKLVEEAVQLRNSLIQRINHPETTSPKYFNDLRKELIDGADKIFEKLRKLIK
;
A
#
# COMPACT_ATOMS: atom_id res chain seq x y z
N MET A 1 0.21 -10.82 20.86
CA MET A 1 -0.36 -10.92 19.49
C MET A 1 -1.18 -9.71 19.04
N ALA A 2 -1.62 -8.79 19.92
CA ALA A 2 -2.33 -7.57 19.52
C ALA A 2 -1.55 -6.70 18.52
N LYS A 3 -0.26 -6.39 18.80
CA LYS A 3 0.59 -5.54 17.94
C LYS A 3 0.75 -6.02 16.49
N ILE A 4 0.77 -7.34 16.25
CA ILE A 4 0.86 -7.90 14.90
C ILE A 4 -0.47 -7.75 14.16
N ARG A 5 -1.59 -7.98 14.85
CA ARG A 5 -2.92 -7.74 14.29
C ARG A 5 -3.10 -6.27 13.91
N ASP A 6 -2.66 -5.37 14.78
CA ASP A 6 -2.77 -3.93 14.56
C ASP A 6 -1.95 -3.50 13.33
N LEU A 7 -0.73 -4.02 13.16
CA LEU A 7 0.09 -3.75 11.97
C LEU A 7 -0.55 -4.27 10.68
N LYS A 8 -1.16 -5.47 10.69
CA LYS A 8 -1.90 -5.98 9.52
C LYS A 8 -3.11 -5.09 9.19
N ASN A 9 -3.82 -4.63 10.22
CA ASN A 9 -4.96 -3.73 10.03
C ASN A 9 -4.52 -2.41 9.42
N GLU A 10 -3.39 -1.85 9.86
CA GLU A 10 -2.82 -0.64 9.27
C GLU A 10 -2.40 -0.82 7.82
N VAL A 11 -1.74 -1.93 7.48
CA VAL A 11 -1.43 -2.27 6.08
C VAL A 11 -2.71 -2.36 5.25
N ASN A 12 -3.73 -3.08 5.73
CA ASN A 12 -5.00 -3.21 5.01
C ASN A 12 -5.70 -1.86 4.84
N TYR A 13 -5.73 -1.04 5.90
CA TYR A 13 -6.38 0.25 5.91
C TYR A 13 -5.71 1.20 4.91
N LEU A 14 -4.40 1.39 5.00
CA LEU A 14 -3.70 2.33 4.13
C LEU A 14 -3.78 1.93 2.65
N ILE A 15 -3.64 0.63 2.36
CA ILE A 15 -3.77 0.14 0.98
C ILE A 15 -5.20 0.31 0.46
N PHE A 16 -6.21 0.08 1.31
CA PHE A 16 -7.60 0.31 0.93
C PHE A 16 -7.85 1.78 0.55
N GLU A 17 -7.35 2.72 1.35
CA GLU A 17 -7.45 4.16 1.05
C GLU A 17 -6.77 4.50 -0.29
N ILE A 18 -5.55 4.00 -0.53
CA ILE A 18 -4.84 4.21 -1.81
C ILE A 18 -5.65 3.70 -3.01
N ILE A 19 -6.25 2.51 -2.89
CA ILE A 19 -7.07 1.94 -3.97
C ILE A 19 -8.35 2.76 -4.15
N SER A 20 -8.95 3.23 -3.07
CA SER A 20 -10.12 4.13 -3.12
C SER A 20 -9.82 5.43 -3.87
N ASP A 21 -8.67 6.05 -3.58
CA ASP A 21 -8.22 7.26 -4.27
C ASP A 21 -7.94 7.00 -5.76
N CYS A 22 -7.32 5.87 -6.08
CA CYS A 22 -7.11 5.45 -7.47
C CYS A 22 -8.45 5.26 -8.21
N ASN A 23 -9.42 4.60 -7.59
CA ASN A 23 -10.76 4.42 -8.15
C ASN A 23 -11.47 5.76 -8.39
N THR A 24 -11.37 6.67 -7.42
CA THR A 24 -11.92 8.01 -7.52
C THR A 24 -11.27 8.78 -8.68
N PHE A 25 -9.94 8.70 -8.80
CA PHE A 25 -9.21 9.30 -9.92
C PHE A 25 -9.66 8.74 -11.28
N MET A 26 -9.83 7.43 -11.41
CA MET A 26 -10.32 6.81 -12.65
C MET A 26 -11.73 7.29 -13.03
N ALA A 27 -12.61 7.50 -12.05
CA ALA A 27 -13.96 8.01 -12.30
C ALA A 27 -13.95 9.43 -12.92
N PHE A 28 -13.01 10.28 -12.51
CA PHE A 28 -12.85 11.63 -13.06
C PHE A 28 -11.95 11.68 -14.32
N HIS A 29 -11.08 10.70 -14.52
CA HIS A 29 -10.09 10.66 -15.60
C HIS A 29 -10.12 9.34 -16.37
N PRO A 30 -11.22 9.01 -17.08
CA PRO A 30 -11.38 7.71 -17.74
C PRO A 30 -10.30 7.41 -18.79
N ALA A 31 -9.71 8.44 -19.41
CA ALA A 31 -8.59 8.28 -20.35
C ALA A 31 -7.28 7.80 -19.69
N LYS A 32 -7.14 7.95 -18.36
CA LYS A 32 -5.97 7.55 -17.58
C LYS A 32 -6.23 6.27 -16.77
N SER A 33 -7.32 5.56 -17.03
CA SER A 33 -7.72 4.35 -16.29
C SER A 33 -6.68 3.24 -16.36
N GLU A 34 -6.14 2.91 -17.53
CA GLU A 34 -5.16 1.83 -17.66
C GLU A 34 -3.88 2.12 -16.83
N ALA A 35 -3.40 3.37 -16.86
CA ALA A 35 -2.25 3.78 -16.06
C ALA A 35 -2.55 3.71 -14.56
N THR A 36 -3.78 4.03 -14.15
CA THR A 36 -4.19 4.00 -12.75
C THR A 36 -4.43 2.58 -12.24
N ILE A 37 -4.91 1.67 -13.09
CA ILE A 37 -5.04 0.23 -12.76
C ILE A 37 -3.67 -0.35 -12.39
N LYS A 38 -2.61 0.02 -13.11
CA LYS A 38 -1.24 -0.41 -12.76
C LYS A 38 -0.82 0.05 -11.36
N LEU A 39 -1.27 1.22 -10.91
CA LEU A 39 -1.02 1.70 -9.54
C LEU A 39 -1.81 0.89 -8.49
N VAL A 40 -3.04 0.49 -8.81
CA VAL A 40 -3.83 -0.42 -7.95
C VAL A 40 -3.14 -1.77 -7.82
N GLU A 41 -2.62 -2.32 -8.93
CA GLU A 41 -1.86 -3.58 -8.91
C GLU A 41 -0.60 -3.47 -8.04
N GLU A 42 0.15 -2.37 -8.16
CA GLU A 42 1.31 -2.10 -7.30
C GLU A 42 0.91 -2.01 -5.81
N ALA A 43 -0.20 -1.36 -5.48
CA ALA A 43 -0.72 -1.27 -4.11
C ALA A 43 -1.08 -2.66 -3.56
N VAL A 44 -1.74 -3.50 -4.37
CA VAL A 44 -2.09 -4.88 -4.00
C VAL A 44 -0.83 -5.73 -3.80
N GLN A 45 0.19 -5.59 -4.65
CA GLN A 45 1.46 -6.29 -4.49
C GLN A 45 2.19 -5.89 -3.20
N LEU A 46 2.25 -4.58 -2.91
CA LEU A 46 2.82 -4.06 -1.66
C LEU A 46 2.12 -4.67 -0.44
N ARG A 47 0.79 -4.65 -0.44
CA ARG A 47 -0.02 -5.29 0.62
C ARG A 47 0.33 -6.76 0.80
N ASN A 48 0.33 -7.52 -0.29
CA ASN A 48 0.53 -8.97 -0.24
C ASN A 48 1.93 -9.31 0.30
N SER A 49 2.96 -8.60 -0.16
CA SER A 49 4.34 -8.74 0.33
C SER A 49 4.42 -8.47 1.83
N LEU A 50 3.88 -7.33 2.29
CA LEU A 50 3.92 -6.95 3.71
C LEU A 50 3.14 -7.93 4.58
N ILE A 51 1.92 -8.30 4.19
CA ILE A 51 1.11 -9.26 4.96
C ILE A 51 1.81 -10.62 5.06
N GLN A 52 2.43 -11.10 3.99
CA GLN A 52 3.20 -12.35 4.01
C GLN A 52 4.37 -12.25 5.01
N ARG A 53 5.14 -11.16 4.96
CA ARG A 53 6.31 -10.95 5.84
C ARG A 53 5.93 -10.69 7.29
N ILE A 54 4.74 -10.15 7.56
CA ILE A 54 4.17 -10.02 8.91
C ILE A 54 3.68 -11.38 9.44
N ASN A 55 3.09 -12.22 8.58
CA ASN A 55 2.64 -13.57 8.93
C ASN A 55 3.82 -14.54 9.17
N HIS A 56 4.90 -14.37 8.41
CA HIS A 56 6.08 -15.23 8.42
C HIS A 56 7.34 -14.37 8.62
N PRO A 57 7.53 -13.79 9.83
CA PRO A 57 8.66 -12.92 10.07
C PRO A 57 9.96 -13.71 10.17
N GLU A 58 11.03 -13.19 9.57
CA GLU A 58 12.38 -13.75 9.70
C GLU A 58 12.91 -13.63 11.14
N THR A 59 12.47 -12.59 11.85
CA THR A 59 12.79 -12.35 13.25
C THR A 59 11.62 -11.70 13.97
N THR A 60 11.47 -11.99 15.27
CA THR A 60 10.43 -11.42 16.12
C THR A 60 10.85 -10.09 16.78
N SER A 61 11.96 -9.50 16.34
CA SER A 61 12.44 -8.23 16.90
C SER A 61 11.48 -7.06 16.62
N PRO A 62 11.30 -6.13 17.56
CA PRO A 62 10.50 -4.92 17.32
C PRO A 62 10.98 -4.09 16.14
N LYS A 63 12.31 -4.09 15.90
CA LYS A 63 12.94 -3.38 14.78
C LYS A 63 12.42 -3.87 13.44
N TYR A 64 12.34 -5.18 13.24
CA TYR A 64 11.83 -5.78 11.99
C TYR A 64 10.41 -5.30 11.65
N PHE A 65 9.50 -5.31 12.63
CA PHE A 65 8.12 -4.84 12.39
C PHE A 65 8.04 -3.33 12.17
N ASN A 66 8.92 -2.54 12.80
CA ASN A 66 9.01 -1.10 12.54
C ASN A 66 9.55 -0.82 11.12
N ASP A 67 10.51 -1.60 10.65
CA ASP A 67 11.05 -1.49 9.29
C ASP A 67 9.96 -1.82 8.26
N LEU A 68 9.13 -2.85 8.50
CA LEU A 68 7.96 -3.14 7.66
C LEU A 68 6.93 -2.01 7.64
N ARG A 69 6.69 -1.35 8.78
CA ARG A 69 5.80 -0.18 8.84
C ARG A 69 6.38 0.99 8.05
N LYS A 70 7.69 1.21 8.11
CA LYS A 70 8.36 2.23 7.30
C LYS A 70 8.24 1.92 5.81
N GLU A 71 8.43 0.65 5.42
CA GLU A 71 8.26 0.19 4.04
C GLU A 71 6.83 0.40 3.52
N LEU A 72 5.81 0.20 4.37
CA LEU A 72 4.42 0.52 4.05
C LEU A 72 4.26 2.01 3.68
N ILE A 73 4.77 2.92 4.52
CA ILE A 73 4.68 4.37 4.30
C ILE A 73 5.46 4.78 3.04
N ASP A 74 6.71 4.34 2.91
CA ASP A 74 7.55 4.66 1.75
C ASP A 74 6.93 4.12 0.44
N GLY A 75 6.30 2.95 0.49
CA GLY A 75 5.57 2.36 -0.64
C GLY A 75 4.31 3.14 -1.00
N ALA A 76 3.53 3.55 0.00
CA ALA A 76 2.35 4.40 -0.17
C ALA A 76 2.71 5.73 -0.82
N ASP A 77 3.72 6.43 -0.30
CA ASP A 77 4.20 7.71 -0.82
C ASP A 77 4.61 7.61 -2.30
N LYS A 78 5.30 6.51 -2.67
CA LYS A 78 5.69 6.27 -4.08
C LYS A 78 4.48 6.11 -4.99
N ILE A 79 3.43 5.41 -4.55
CA ILE A 79 2.21 5.23 -5.34
C ILE A 79 1.48 6.57 -5.50
N PHE A 80 1.36 7.35 -4.42
CA PHE A 80 0.76 8.67 -4.47
C PHE A 80 1.52 9.65 -5.36
N GLU A 81 2.86 9.64 -5.33
CA GLU A 81 3.67 10.46 -6.23
C GLU A 81 3.49 10.07 -7.70
N LYS A 82 3.29 8.78 -8.00
CA LYS A 82 2.93 8.33 -9.36
C LYS A 82 1.53 8.80 -9.74
N LEU A 83 0.54 8.65 -8.87
CA LEU A 83 -0.82 9.12 -9.10
C LEU A 83 -0.86 10.64 -9.34
N ARG A 84 -0.12 11.41 -8.55
CA ARG A 84 0.02 12.86 -8.70
C ARG A 84 0.61 13.26 -10.06
N LYS A 85 1.58 12.49 -10.59
CA LYS A 85 2.12 12.71 -11.93
C LYS A 85 1.10 12.41 -13.03
N LEU A 86 0.14 11.52 -12.77
CA LEU A 86 -0.98 11.29 -13.68
C LEU A 86 -2.01 12.42 -13.64
N ILE A 87 -2.07 13.27 -12.62
CA ILE A 87 -2.95 14.45 -12.63
C ILE A 87 -2.42 15.52 -13.59
N LYS A 88 -1.10 15.74 -13.58
CA LYS A 88 -0.42 16.68 -14.47
C LYS A 88 -0.55 16.27 -15.95
#